data_AF-A0A1H4NXD9-F1
#
_entry.id   AF-A0A1H4NXD9-F1
#
_cell.length_a   1.000
_cell.length_b   1.000
_cell.length_c   1.000
_cell.angle_alpha   90.00
_cell.angle_beta   90.00
_cell.angle_gamma   90.00
#
_symmetry.space_group_name_H-M   'P 1'
#
loop_
_entity.id
_entity.type
_entity.pdbx_description
1 polymer ?
#
loop_
_entity_poly.entity_id
_entity_poly.type
_entity_poly.pdbx_seq_one_letter_code
_entity_poly.pdbx_strand_id
1 'polypeptide(L)'
;MNETEKMRKRASNMALEAEAIGLEDPPKVDLVRWITPEEWASALRECLTNAGFPVGYTTDGGISSANIPGEQTPALELAMYVCMGEYAIDPRYSEELNTEQRGILYDYQTTYYVSCLKKLGIEVSKPPSREVFMATADGDGWMPQLELPRDKGPEANTACPVLPPSNVLYGS
;
A
#
# COMPACT_ATOMS: atom_id res chain seq x y z
N MET A 1 -5.31 17.08 6.41
CA MET A 1 -6.63 16.75 5.84
C MET A 1 -7.63 16.65 6.99
N ASN A 2 -8.80 17.28 6.87
CA ASN A 2 -9.85 17.19 7.89
C ASN A 2 -10.70 15.90 7.73
N GLU A 3 -11.47 15.52 8.75
CA GLU A 3 -12.24 14.27 8.73
C GLU A 3 -13.31 14.23 7.62
N THR A 4 -13.95 15.38 7.31
CA THR A 4 -14.91 15.45 6.20
C THR A 4 -14.26 15.13 4.86
N GLU A 5 -13.04 15.62 4.62
CA GLU A 5 -12.25 15.32 3.44
C GLU A 5 -11.88 13.85 3.36
N LYS A 6 -11.42 13.25 4.47
CA LYS A 6 -11.08 11.83 4.52
C LYS A 6 -12.30 10.95 4.21
N MET A 7 -13.44 11.24 4.82
CA MET A 7 -14.67 10.48 4.59
C MET A 7 -15.16 10.58 3.14
N ARG A 8 -15.04 11.75 2.52
CA ARG A 8 -15.36 11.92 1.09
C ARG A 8 -14.44 11.09 0.19
N LYS A 9 -13.13 11.10 0.46
CA LYS A 9 -12.15 10.29 -0.28
C LYS A 9 -12.41 8.79 -0.10
N ARG A 10 -12.67 8.34 1.14
CA ARG A 10 -13.10 6.95 1.41
C ARG A 10 -14.36 6.59 0.62
N ALA A 11 -15.40 7.44 0.64
CA ALA A 11 -16.62 7.17 -0.12
C ALA A 11 -16.35 7.05 -1.63
N SER A 12 -15.49 7.90 -2.19
CA SER A 12 -15.06 7.82 -3.58
C SER A 12 -14.30 6.52 -3.87
N ASN A 13 -13.36 6.13 -3.03
CA ASN A 13 -12.58 4.89 -3.19
C ASN A 13 -13.48 3.66 -3.09
N MET A 14 -14.43 3.64 -2.15
CA MET A 14 -15.40 2.56 -2.01
C MET A 14 -16.33 2.47 -3.24
N ALA A 15 -16.70 3.59 -3.85
CA ALA A 15 -17.50 3.58 -5.07
C ALA A 15 -16.71 2.99 -6.25
N LEU A 16 -15.44 3.37 -6.41
CA LEU A 16 -14.55 2.83 -7.44
C LEU A 16 -14.30 1.33 -7.25
N GLU A 17 -14.12 0.88 -6.01
CA GLU A 17 -13.95 -0.55 -5.70
C GLU A 17 -15.22 -1.33 -6.05
N ALA A 18 -16.39 -0.86 -5.62
CA ALA A 18 -17.67 -1.51 -5.95
C ALA A 18 -17.89 -1.63 -7.46
N GLU A 19 -17.56 -0.58 -8.22
CA GLU A 19 -17.62 -0.60 -9.68
C GLU A 19 -16.63 -1.62 -10.28
N ALA A 20 -15.39 -1.67 -9.78
CA ALA A 20 -14.35 -2.57 -10.26
C ALA A 20 -14.70 -4.06 -10.12
N ILE A 21 -15.41 -4.43 -9.05
CA ILE A 21 -15.88 -5.81 -8.82
C ILE A 21 -17.34 -6.05 -9.25
N GLY A 22 -17.99 -5.06 -9.88
CA GLY A 22 -19.34 -5.19 -10.42
C GLY A 22 -20.45 -5.38 -9.37
N LEU A 23 -20.29 -4.81 -8.17
CA LEU A 23 -21.32 -4.86 -7.13
C LEU A 23 -22.50 -3.93 -7.47
N GLU A 24 -23.62 -4.52 -7.89
CA GLU A 24 -24.91 -3.83 -7.98
C GLU A 24 -25.48 -3.64 -6.56
N ASP A 25 -25.70 -2.37 -6.15
CA ASP A 25 -26.17 -1.98 -4.81
C ASP A 25 -25.21 -2.39 -3.65
N PRO A 26 -24.02 -1.78 -3.57
CA PRO A 26 -23.04 -2.15 -2.56
C PRO A 26 -23.56 -1.88 -1.14
N PRO A 27 -23.28 -2.77 -0.16
CA PRO A 27 -23.75 -2.59 1.20
C PRO A 27 -23.16 -1.32 1.82
N LYS A 28 -23.92 -0.68 2.70
CA LYS A 28 -23.38 0.43 3.50
C LYS A 28 -22.38 -0.14 4.51
N VAL A 29 -21.13 0.31 4.41
CA VAL A 29 -20.05 -0.06 5.34
C VAL A 29 -19.67 1.14 6.20
N ASP A 30 -19.83 1.01 7.51
CA ASP A 30 -19.37 2.01 8.47
C ASP A 30 -17.85 1.87 8.70
N LEU A 31 -17.16 2.99 8.94
CA LEU A 31 -15.74 2.97 9.24
C LEU A 31 -15.54 2.52 10.70
N VAL A 32 -14.73 1.50 10.93
CA VAL A 32 -14.28 1.11 12.27
C VAL A 32 -13.15 2.01 12.72
N ARG A 33 -12.10 2.14 11.90
CA ARG A 33 -10.97 3.06 12.14
C ARG A 33 -10.17 3.31 10.87
N TRP A 34 -9.48 4.44 10.84
CA TRP A 34 -8.40 4.67 9.90
C TRP A 34 -7.19 3.79 10.26
N ILE A 35 -6.51 3.27 9.24
CA ILE A 35 -5.29 2.46 9.40
C ILE A 35 -4.12 3.05 8.61
N THR A 36 -2.90 2.64 8.94
CA THR A 36 -1.72 2.92 8.12
C THR A 36 -1.55 1.87 6.99
N PRO A 37 -0.77 2.16 5.94
CA PRO A 37 -0.45 1.17 4.91
C PRO A 37 0.19 -0.11 5.47
N GLU A 38 1.01 0.01 6.51
CA GLU A 38 1.66 -1.14 7.17
C GLU A 38 0.67 -2.04 7.92
N GLU A 39 -0.42 -1.48 8.44
CA GLU A 39 -1.47 -2.25 9.12
C GLU A 39 -2.39 -3.01 8.15
N TRP A 40 -2.46 -2.57 6.89
CA TRP A 40 -3.46 -3.01 5.90
C TRP A 40 -3.59 -4.52 5.80
N ALA A 41 -2.49 -5.24 5.56
CA ALA A 41 -2.54 -6.69 5.37
C ALA A 41 -3.04 -7.40 6.64
N SER A 42 -2.55 -6.99 7.82
CA SER A 42 -2.97 -7.61 9.08
C SER A 42 -4.45 -7.36 9.40
N ALA A 43 -4.93 -6.13 9.20
CA ALA A 43 -6.32 -5.74 9.45
C ALA A 43 -7.28 -6.45 8.50
N LEU A 44 -6.97 -6.48 7.19
CA LEU A 44 -7.78 -7.19 6.20
C LEU A 44 -7.81 -8.69 6.47
N ARG A 45 -6.67 -9.31 6.79
CA ARG A 45 -6.62 -10.74 7.09
C ARG A 45 -7.51 -11.09 8.28
N GLU A 46 -7.43 -10.32 9.35
CA GLU A 46 -8.25 -10.54 10.54
C GLU A 46 -9.74 -10.41 10.22
N CYS A 47 -10.13 -9.34 9.52
CA CYS A 47 -11.51 -9.11 9.10
C CYS A 47 -12.02 -10.25 8.19
N LEU A 48 -11.25 -10.64 7.17
CA LEU A 48 -11.62 -11.73 6.26
C LEU A 48 -11.72 -13.07 6.98
N THR A 49 -10.83 -13.35 7.92
CA THR A 49 -10.88 -14.56 8.75
C THR A 49 -12.18 -14.59 9.56
N ASN A 50 -12.58 -13.47 10.16
CA ASN A 50 -13.85 -13.35 10.88
C ASN A 50 -15.08 -13.50 9.97
N ALA A 51 -14.95 -13.10 8.69
CA ALA A 51 -15.96 -13.31 7.66
C ALA A 51 -15.99 -14.75 7.09
N GLY A 52 -15.13 -15.65 7.58
CA GLY A 52 -15.07 -17.05 7.15
C GLY A 52 -14.09 -17.34 6.02
N PHE A 53 -13.26 -16.36 5.64
CA PHE A 53 -12.24 -16.48 4.59
C PHE A 53 -10.83 -16.40 5.19
N PRO A 54 -10.25 -17.53 5.64
CA PRO A 54 -8.90 -17.56 6.20
C PRO A 54 -7.84 -17.39 5.09
N VAL A 55 -7.51 -16.15 4.78
CA VAL A 55 -6.49 -15.78 3.79
C VAL A 55 -5.06 -15.83 4.37
N GLY A 56 -4.09 -16.13 3.52
CA GLY A 56 -2.67 -16.10 3.84
C GLY A 56 -2.01 -14.75 3.54
N TYR A 57 -0.70 -14.67 3.74
CA TYR A 57 0.11 -13.57 3.21
C TYR A 57 0.76 -13.99 1.88
N THR A 58 0.91 -13.05 0.97
CA THR A 58 1.83 -13.20 -0.16
C THR A 58 3.26 -12.95 0.29
N THR A 59 4.24 -13.33 -0.53
CA THR A 59 5.67 -13.20 -0.20
C THR A 59 6.15 -11.75 -0.09
N ASP A 60 5.39 -10.81 -0.64
CA ASP A 60 5.59 -9.35 -0.56
C ASP A 60 4.82 -8.69 0.61
N GLY A 61 4.21 -9.49 1.50
CA GLY A 61 3.47 -8.99 2.65
C GLY A 61 2.03 -8.57 2.36
N GLY A 62 1.54 -8.75 1.12
CA GLY A 62 0.12 -8.60 0.76
C GLY A 62 -0.76 -9.77 1.21
N ILE A 63 -1.98 -9.85 0.68
CA ILE A 63 -2.98 -10.88 1.03
C ILE A 63 -3.08 -11.93 -0.07
N SER A 64 -3.07 -13.21 0.33
CA SER A 64 -3.22 -14.36 -0.58
C SER A 64 -4.52 -15.10 -0.32
N SER A 65 -5.36 -15.17 -1.35
CA SER A 65 -6.61 -15.97 -1.38
C SER A 65 -6.46 -17.30 -2.11
N ALA A 66 -5.24 -17.77 -2.37
CA ALA A 66 -4.98 -18.96 -3.20
C ALA A 66 -5.63 -20.27 -2.69
N ASN A 67 -5.97 -20.33 -1.40
CA ASN A 67 -6.63 -21.48 -0.78
C ASN A 67 -8.16 -21.41 -0.83
N ILE A 68 -8.73 -20.32 -1.34
CA ILE A 68 -10.18 -20.12 -1.44
C ILE A 68 -10.68 -20.73 -2.76
N PRO A 69 -11.69 -21.63 -2.74
CA PRO A 69 -12.27 -22.19 -3.96
C PRO A 69 -12.83 -21.10 -4.88
N GLY A 70 -12.67 -21.25 -6.20
CA GLY A 70 -13.10 -20.25 -7.17
C GLY A 70 -14.62 -19.99 -7.17
N GLU A 71 -15.42 -20.97 -6.73
CA GLU A 71 -16.86 -20.80 -6.55
C GLU A 71 -17.21 -19.80 -5.44
N GLN A 72 -16.27 -19.52 -4.53
CA GLN A 72 -16.45 -18.55 -3.46
C GLN A 72 -15.93 -17.15 -3.82
N THR A 73 -15.35 -16.94 -5.00
CA THR A 73 -14.78 -15.65 -5.41
C THR A 73 -15.76 -14.48 -5.22
N PRO A 74 -17.05 -14.55 -5.65
CA PRO A 74 -17.96 -13.43 -5.44
C PRO A 74 -18.22 -13.10 -3.96
N ALA A 75 -18.27 -14.13 -3.11
CA ALA A 75 -18.46 -13.93 -1.67
C ALA A 75 -17.19 -13.38 -1.00
N LEU A 76 -16.02 -13.79 -1.47
CA LEU A 76 -14.74 -13.24 -1.04
C LEU A 76 -14.58 -11.78 -1.46
N GLU A 77 -14.93 -11.41 -2.69
CA GLU A 77 -14.88 -10.03 -3.19
C GLU A 77 -15.78 -9.11 -2.37
N LEU A 78 -17.00 -9.56 -2.05
CA LEU A 78 -17.89 -8.83 -1.14
C LEU A 78 -17.29 -8.69 0.27
N ALA A 79 -16.68 -9.75 0.82
CA ALA A 79 -16.02 -9.67 2.12
C ALA A 79 -14.81 -8.72 2.09
N MET A 80 -14.01 -8.73 1.02
CA MET A 80 -12.89 -7.82 0.81
C MET A 80 -13.38 -6.37 0.75
N TYR A 81 -14.44 -6.10 -0.01
CA TYR A 81 -15.09 -4.80 -0.08
C TYR A 81 -15.49 -4.29 1.31
N VAL A 82 -16.19 -5.12 2.09
CA VAL A 82 -16.59 -4.76 3.47
C VAL A 82 -15.37 -4.48 4.34
N CYS A 83 -14.37 -5.37 4.34
CA CYS A 83 -13.17 -5.21 5.16
C CYS A 83 -12.34 -3.96 4.80
N MET A 84 -12.22 -3.63 3.52
CA MET A 84 -11.56 -2.40 3.06
C MET A 84 -12.32 -1.14 3.48
N GLY A 85 -13.65 -1.23 3.58
CA GLY A 85 -14.46 -0.15 4.12
C GLY A 85 -14.30 0.00 5.63
N GLU A 86 -14.36 -1.08 6.40
CA GLU A 86 -14.24 -1.07 7.86
C GLU A 86 -12.86 -0.56 8.31
N TYR A 87 -11.80 -0.98 7.62
CA TYR A 87 -10.41 -0.66 7.93
C TYR A 87 -9.75 0.08 6.76
N ALA A 88 -10.29 1.27 6.44
CA ALA A 88 -9.77 2.08 5.35
C ALA A 88 -8.41 2.71 5.70
N ILE A 89 -7.47 2.67 4.76
CA ILE A 89 -6.21 3.43 4.87
C ILE A 89 -6.55 4.92 4.96
N ASP A 90 -5.92 5.64 5.90
CA ASP A 90 -6.10 7.09 6.00
C ASP A 90 -5.71 7.74 4.66
N PRO A 91 -6.61 8.50 3.99
CA PRO A 91 -6.32 9.07 2.67
C PRO A 91 -5.09 9.97 2.62
N ARG A 92 -4.59 10.47 3.77
CA ARG A 92 -3.32 11.21 3.85
C ARG A 92 -2.13 10.45 3.28
N TYR A 93 -2.17 9.12 3.31
CA TYR A 93 -1.11 8.26 2.81
C TYR A 93 -1.12 8.09 1.28
N SER A 94 -2.20 8.50 0.62
CA SER A 94 -2.36 8.43 -0.84
C SER A 94 -2.22 9.78 -1.53
N GLU A 95 -1.96 10.85 -0.77
CA GLU A 95 -1.65 12.16 -1.34
C GLU A 95 -0.24 12.19 -1.93
N GLU A 96 -0.05 13.07 -2.91
CA GLU A 96 1.26 13.40 -3.41
C GLU A 96 2.16 13.90 -2.26
N LEU A 97 3.39 13.41 -2.22
CA LEU A 97 4.36 13.81 -1.20
C LEU A 97 4.69 15.30 -1.38
N ASN A 98 4.61 16.05 -0.29
CA ASN A 98 5.08 17.43 -0.28
C ASN A 98 6.63 17.48 -0.33
N THR A 99 7.18 18.69 -0.46
CA THR A 99 8.64 18.91 -0.59
C THR A 99 9.45 18.34 0.58
N GLU A 100 8.96 18.43 1.82
CA GLU A 100 9.65 17.88 2.99
C GLU A 100 9.64 16.34 2.93
N GLN A 101 8.47 15.76 2.68
CA GLN A 101 8.28 14.31 2.59
C GLN A 101 9.10 13.68 1.46
N ARG A 102 9.21 14.37 0.32
CA ARG A 102 10.11 13.96 -0.77
C ARG A 102 11.57 13.97 -0.34
N GLY A 103 11.98 14.97 0.44
CA GLY A 103 13.31 15.01 1.03
C GLY A 103 13.59 13.81 1.93
N ILE A 104 12.63 13.46 2.80
CA ILE A 104 12.71 12.28 3.67
C ILE A 104 12.78 10.99 2.85
N LEU A 105 11.98 10.87 1.79
CA LEU A 105 12.02 9.73 0.89
C LEU A 105 13.40 9.58 0.24
N TYR A 106 13.97 10.67 -0.29
CA TYR A 106 15.31 10.65 -0.87
C TYR A 106 16.37 10.19 0.14
N ASP A 107 16.37 10.78 1.33
CA ASP A 107 17.35 10.47 2.37
C ASP A 107 17.21 8.99 2.81
N TYR A 108 15.98 8.50 2.99
CA TYR A 108 15.71 7.09 3.29
C TYR A 108 16.18 6.16 2.16
N GLN A 109 15.86 6.48 0.90
CA GLN A 109 16.19 5.60 -0.20
C GLN A 109 17.71 5.48 -0.41
N THR A 110 18.41 6.60 -0.34
CA THR A 110 19.87 6.66 -0.56
C THR A 110 20.68 6.10 0.60
N THR A 111 20.18 6.20 1.84
CA THR A 111 20.91 5.71 3.02
C THR A 111 20.54 4.29 3.42
N TYR A 112 19.24 3.97 3.43
CA TYR A 112 18.71 2.68 3.89
C TYR A 112 18.34 1.74 2.75
N TYR A 113 17.42 2.13 1.86
CA TYR A 113 16.80 1.22 0.88
C TYR A 113 17.83 0.60 -0.06
N VAL A 114 18.67 1.41 -0.71
CA VAL A 114 19.74 0.91 -1.60
C VAL A 114 20.72 0.00 -0.86
N SER A 115 21.08 0.38 0.37
CA SER A 115 21.97 -0.42 1.22
C SER A 115 21.34 -1.77 1.63
N CYS A 116 20.02 -1.79 1.83
CA CYS A 116 19.24 -2.99 2.15
C CYS A 116 19.20 -3.94 0.94
N LEU A 117 18.84 -3.43 -0.24
CA LEU A 117 18.82 -4.21 -1.49
C LEU A 117 20.19 -4.83 -1.79
N LYS A 118 21.27 -4.07 -1.57
CA LYS A 118 22.64 -4.58 -1.76
C LYS A 118 22.95 -5.79 -0.88
N LYS A 119 22.43 -5.84 0.35
CA LYS A 119 22.60 -7.01 1.24
C LYS A 119 21.87 -8.26 0.74
N LEU A 120 20.81 -8.08 -0.07
CA LEU A 120 20.10 -9.16 -0.77
C LEU A 120 20.74 -9.50 -2.13
N GLY A 121 21.90 -8.91 -2.45
CA GLY A 121 22.56 -9.07 -3.75
C GLY A 121 21.75 -8.48 -4.91
N ILE A 122 20.99 -7.42 -4.64
CA ILE A 122 20.24 -6.64 -5.64
C ILE A 122 20.95 -5.31 -5.82
N GLU A 123 21.35 -5.02 -7.05
CA GLU A 123 21.90 -3.72 -7.43
C GLU A 123 20.84 -2.91 -8.19
N VAL A 124 20.80 -1.60 -7.91
CA VAL A 124 19.96 -0.63 -8.61
C VAL A 124 20.84 0.51 -9.11
N SER A 125 20.30 1.32 -10.01
CA SER A 125 20.98 2.48 -10.56
C SER A 125 21.44 3.45 -9.45
N LYS A 126 22.51 4.19 -9.75
CA LYS A 126 23.05 5.17 -8.80
C LYS A 126 22.02 6.28 -8.57
N PRO A 127 21.81 6.71 -7.31
CA PRO A 127 20.91 7.81 -7.04
C PRO A 127 21.39 9.10 -7.72
N PRO A 128 20.47 9.92 -8.24
CA PRO A 128 20.80 11.27 -8.69
C PRO A 128 21.17 12.16 -7.49
N SER A 129 21.61 13.39 -7.76
CA SER A 129 21.73 14.38 -6.68
C SER A 129 20.36 14.69 -6.08
N ARG A 130 20.34 15.14 -4.83
CA ARG A 130 19.10 15.55 -4.15
C ARG A 130 18.34 16.62 -4.93
N GLU A 131 19.07 17.58 -5.50
CA GLU A 131 18.47 18.64 -6.33
C GLU A 131 17.74 18.07 -7.55
N VAL A 132 18.37 17.14 -8.27
CA VAL A 132 17.77 16.48 -9.43
C VAL A 132 16.55 15.66 -9.02
N PHE A 133 16.65 14.88 -7.93
CA PHE A 133 15.52 14.10 -7.41
C PHE A 133 14.31 14.97 -7.06
N MET A 134 14.56 16.11 -6.42
CA MET A 134 13.49 17.04 -6.03
C MET A 134 12.85 17.73 -7.24
N ALA A 135 13.56 17.84 -8.37
CA ALA A 135 13.10 18.47 -9.60
C ALA A 135 12.34 17.52 -10.55
N THR A 136 12.52 16.19 -10.43
CA THR A 136 11.92 15.18 -11.33
C THR A 136 10.77 14.39 -10.71
N ALA A 137 9.98 15.02 -9.85
CA ALA A 137 8.92 14.36 -9.08
C ALA A 137 7.81 13.71 -9.95
N ASP A 138 7.61 14.18 -11.18
CA ASP A 138 6.46 13.82 -12.03
C ASP A 138 6.81 12.78 -13.12
N GLY A 139 7.23 11.58 -12.70
CA GLY A 139 7.25 10.37 -13.55
C GLY A 139 8.61 9.95 -14.12
N ASP A 140 9.48 10.90 -14.47
CA ASP A 140 10.86 10.60 -14.93
C ASP A 140 11.87 10.55 -13.77
N GLY A 141 11.37 10.53 -12.53
CA GLY A 141 12.17 10.49 -11.31
C GLY A 141 12.91 9.18 -11.13
N TRP A 142 13.96 9.22 -10.29
CA TRP A 142 14.67 8.00 -9.91
C TRP A 142 13.77 7.11 -9.03
N MET A 143 13.38 5.95 -9.58
CA MET A 143 12.47 4.99 -8.97
C MET A 143 13.14 3.62 -8.88
N PRO A 144 14.10 3.41 -7.95
CA PRO A 144 14.91 2.19 -7.89
C PRO A 144 14.08 0.91 -7.69
N GLN A 145 12.87 1.02 -7.15
CA GLN A 145 11.92 -0.08 -7.01
C GLN A 145 11.42 -0.65 -8.35
N LEU A 146 11.43 0.13 -9.43
CA LEU A 146 11.05 -0.35 -10.76
C LEU A 146 12.15 -1.17 -11.44
N GLU A 147 13.36 -1.17 -10.88
CA GLU A 147 14.52 -1.91 -11.38
C GLU A 147 14.66 -3.30 -10.75
N LEU A 148 13.79 -3.64 -9.79
CA LEU A 148 13.87 -4.91 -9.08
C LEU A 148 13.66 -6.10 -10.03
N PRO A 149 14.52 -7.14 -9.97
CA PRO A 149 14.27 -8.37 -10.70
C PRO A 149 12.91 -8.98 -10.33
N ARG A 150 12.13 -9.42 -11.31
CA ARG A 150 10.77 -9.93 -11.10
C ARG A 150 10.71 -11.10 -10.10
N ASP A 151 11.72 -11.95 -10.11
CA ASP A 151 11.85 -13.11 -9.22
C ASP A 151 12.22 -12.73 -7.78
N LYS A 152 12.86 -11.57 -7.58
CA LYS A 152 13.29 -11.08 -6.26
C LYS A 152 12.37 -10.01 -5.67
N GLY A 153 11.50 -9.41 -6.48
CA GLY A 153 10.61 -8.32 -6.08
C GLY A 153 9.85 -8.61 -4.77
N PRO A 154 9.20 -9.78 -4.61
CA PRO A 154 8.45 -10.04 -3.40
C PRO A 154 9.30 -10.09 -2.12
N GLU A 155 10.42 -10.81 -2.15
CA GLU A 155 11.36 -10.87 -1.01
C GLU A 155 11.95 -9.49 -0.71
N ALA A 156 12.35 -8.76 -1.75
CA ALA A 156 12.91 -7.42 -1.63
C ALA A 156 11.92 -6.43 -1.02
N ASN A 157 10.65 -6.45 -1.44
CA ASN A 157 9.61 -5.56 -0.92
C ASN A 157 9.34 -5.82 0.57
N THR A 158 9.37 -7.08 0.99
CA THR A 158 9.20 -7.46 2.39
C THR A 158 10.41 -7.07 3.25
N ALA A 159 11.63 -7.35 2.78
CA ALA A 159 12.85 -7.11 3.55
C ALA A 159 13.31 -5.64 3.52
N CYS A 160 13.03 -4.93 2.42
CA CYS A 160 13.46 -3.57 2.15
C CYS A 160 12.25 -2.74 1.70
N PRO A 161 11.42 -2.22 2.63
CA PRO A 161 10.28 -1.40 2.26
C PRO A 161 10.70 -0.17 1.45
N VAL A 162 10.00 0.08 0.34
CA VAL A 162 10.27 1.20 -0.59
C VAL A 162 10.08 2.56 0.07
N LEU A 163 9.08 2.66 0.95
CA LEU A 163 8.78 3.87 1.69
C LEU A 163 9.36 3.77 3.10
N PRO A 164 9.80 4.90 3.69
CA PRO A 164 10.05 4.97 5.12
C PRO A 164 8.78 4.62 5.91
N PRO A 165 8.90 4.21 7.18
CA PRO A 165 7.77 4.06 8.07
C PRO A 165 6.86 5.29 8.07
N SER A 166 5.54 5.08 8.11
CA SER A 166 4.55 6.16 8.00
C SER A 166 4.73 7.28 9.03
N ASN A 167 5.17 6.97 10.25
CA ASN A 167 5.46 7.98 11.28
C ASN A 167 6.70 8.83 10.97
N VAL A 168 7.64 8.31 10.16
CA VAL A 168 8.80 9.06 9.67
C VAL A 168 8.42 9.92 8.48
N LEU A 169 7.64 9.37 7.53
CA LEU A 169 7.30 10.08 6.29
C LEU A 169 6.16 11.10 6.44
N TYR A 170 5.15 10.81 7.26
CA TYR A 170 3.96 11.65 7.40
C TYR A 170 3.85 12.33 8.78
N GLY A 171 4.79 12.04 9.69
CA GLY A 171 4.69 12.42 11.09
C GLY A 171 3.65 11.60 11.86
N SER A 172 3.58 11.85 13.16
CA SER A 172 2.55 11.30 14.06
C SER A 172 1.22 12.02 13.88
#